data_AF-A0A3Q3RAA3-F1
#
_entry.id   AF-A0A3Q3RAA3-F1
#
_cell.length_a   1.000
_cell.length_b   1.000
_cell.length_c   1.000
_cell.angle_alpha   90.00
_cell.angle_beta   90.00
_cell.angle_gamma   90.00
#
_symmetry.space_group_name_H-M   'P 1'
#
loop_
_entity.id
_entity.type
_entity.pdbx_description
1 polymer ?
#
loop_
_entity_poly.entity_id
_entity_poly.type
_entity_poly.pdbx_seq_one_letter_code
_entity_poly.pdbx_strand_id
1 'polypeptide(L)'
;MIVGDDDQYELYVSFGVPGGVDGKLIGPETQCFCTHRYKQHKTDFEVIPSERPLTLPCQVRGCHCSAYQYVPQIGPNPVRCRCKHLPQDHSETTGHLCKKCSSCSGFQSPYICGCGQPSSAHQTLIETKLEREAHGQPIGKDVPYAAMGGLTGFSSLLDGYLACETSG
;
A
#
# COMPACT_ATOMS: atom_id res chain seq x y z
N MET A 1 -27.67 16.55 18.90
CA MET A 1 -26.60 15.53 18.88
C MET A 1 -26.16 15.44 17.44
N ILE A 2 -25.08 16.13 17.09
CA ILE A 2 -24.42 15.96 15.80
C ILE A 2 -23.64 14.66 15.93
N VAL A 3 -24.18 13.58 15.39
CA VAL A 3 -23.36 12.42 15.05
C VAL A 3 -22.43 12.90 13.94
N GLY A 4 -21.16 13.13 14.29
CA GLY A 4 -20.14 13.50 13.32
C GLY A 4 -19.98 12.36 12.35
N ASP A 5 -20.40 12.60 11.12
CA ASP A 5 -20.22 11.75 9.95
C ASP A 5 -18.75 11.86 9.50
N ASP A 6 -17.83 11.42 10.38
CA ASP A 6 -16.36 11.49 10.21
C ASP A 6 -15.80 10.28 9.44
N ASP A 7 -16.68 9.32 9.11
CA ASP A 7 -16.35 7.99 8.64
C ASP A 7 -16.24 7.87 7.11
N GLN A 8 -16.60 8.94 6.37
CA GLN A 8 -16.56 8.94 4.90
C GLN A 8 -15.16 9.15 4.30
N TYR A 9 -14.17 9.55 5.12
CA TYR A 9 -12.84 9.98 4.64
C TYR A 9 -11.72 9.00 4.96
N GLU A 10 -12.02 7.92 5.69
CA GLU A 10 -11.03 6.90 6.04
C GLU A 10 -10.68 6.05 4.82
N LEU A 11 -9.36 5.90 4.60
CA LEU A 11 -8.81 5.05 3.54
C LEU A 11 -8.27 3.75 4.13
N TYR A 12 -8.64 2.65 3.49
CA TYR A 12 -8.12 1.33 3.75
C TYR A 12 -7.10 1.01 2.67
N VAL A 13 -5.88 0.67 3.09
CA VAL A 13 -4.79 0.46 2.14
C VAL A 13 -4.15 -0.90 2.40
N SER A 14 -4.14 -1.73 1.36
CA SER A 14 -3.57 -3.07 1.42
C SER A 14 -2.72 -3.37 0.20
N PHE A 15 -1.83 -4.35 0.34
CA PHE A 15 -1.07 -4.92 -0.75
C PHE A 15 -1.49 -6.37 -0.92
N GLY A 16 -2.11 -6.71 -2.04
CA GLY A 16 -2.72 -8.00 -2.23
C GLY A 16 -2.96 -8.30 -3.70
N VAL A 17 -3.42 -9.53 -3.96
CA VAL A 17 -3.95 -9.89 -5.28
C VAL A 17 -5.37 -9.34 -5.36
N PRO A 18 -5.73 -8.57 -6.41
CA PRO A 18 -7.07 -8.00 -6.52
C PRO A 18 -8.15 -9.09 -6.50
N GLY A 19 -9.19 -8.88 -5.68
CA GLY A 19 -10.27 -9.86 -5.46
C GLY A 19 -9.89 -11.03 -4.54
N GLY A 20 -8.67 -11.07 -4.00
CA GLY A 20 -8.23 -12.02 -2.99
C GLY A 20 -8.33 -11.47 -1.57
N VAL A 21 -7.85 -12.26 -0.60
CA VAL A 21 -7.65 -11.78 0.77
C VAL A 21 -6.55 -10.72 0.82
N ASP A 22 -6.65 -9.78 1.77
CA ASP A 22 -5.60 -8.78 1.97
C ASP A 22 -4.27 -9.47 2.27
N GLY A 23 -3.26 -9.21 1.43
CA GLY A 23 -1.92 -9.76 1.62
C GLY A 23 -1.18 -9.06 2.75
N LYS A 24 -1.08 -7.73 2.71
CA LYS A 24 -0.45 -6.92 3.77
C LYS A 24 -1.20 -5.60 3.95
N LEU A 25 -1.60 -5.29 5.18
CA LEU A 25 -2.16 -3.98 5.49
C LEU A 25 -1.05 -2.92 5.59
N ILE A 26 -1.35 -1.72 5.10
CA ILE A 26 -0.42 -0.60 5.02
C ILE A 26 -0.68 0.34 6.18
N GLY A 27 0.36 0.60 6.97
CA GLY A 27 0.31 1.52 8.09
C GLY A 27 1.08 2.81 7.84
N PRO A 28 1.01 3.77 8.78
CA PRO A 28 1.62 5.08 8.64
C PRO A 28 3.13 5.04 8.47
N GLU A 29 3.80 4.02 9.03
CA GLU A 29 5.24 3.83 8.97
C GLU A 29 5.70 2.96 7.79
N THR A 30 4.77 2.38 7.02
CA THR A 30 5.10 1.54 5.88
C THR A 30 5.67 2.37 4.74
N GLN A 31 6.77 1.90 4.14
CA GLN A 31 7.49 2.65 3.10
C GLN A 31 6.86 2.46 1.72
N CYS A 32 6.77 3.57 0.99
CA CYS A 32 6.49 3.64 -0.43
C CYS A 32 7.74 3.29 -1.25
N PHE A 33 7.54 3.02 -2.54
CA PHE A 33 8.59 2.92 -3.55
C PHE A 33 9.56 4.11 -3.52
N CYS A 34 9.04 5.32 -3.28
CA CYS A 34 9.83 6.54 -3.17
C CYS A 34 10.65 6.64 -1.87
N THR A 35 10.64 5.60 -1.04
CA THR A 35 11.30 5.47 0.29
C THR A 35 10.69 6.29 1.43
N HIS A 36 9.71 7.16 1.13
CA HIS A 36 8.95 7.88 2.14
C HIS A 36 7.81 7.02 2.72
N ARG A 37 7.38 7.38 3.93
CA ARG A 37 6.35 6.64 4.67
C ARG A 37 4.95 6.95 4.14
N TYR A 38 4.01 6.03 4.31
CA TYR A 38 2.60 6.19 3.93
C TYR A 38 2.01 7.50 4.49
N LYS A 39 2.28 7.83 5.76
CA LYS A 39 1.83 9.07 6.39
C LYS A 39 2.36 10.37 5.77
N GLN A 40 3.36 10.28 4.89
CA GLN A 40 3.93 11.42 4.16
C GLN A 40 3.32 11.56 2.76
N HIS A 41 2.31 10.76 2.42
CA HIS A 41 1.51 10.88 1.22
C HIS A 41 0.17 11.53 1.56
N LYS A 42 -0.53 12.07 0.55
CA LYS A 42 -1.86 12.64 0.74
C LYS A 42 -2.86 11.53 1.07
N THR A 43 -3.14 11.34 2.36
CA THR A 43 -4.15 10.42 2.90
C THR A 43 -5.35 11.16 3.47
N ASP A 44 -5.22 12.45 3.71
CA ASP A 44 -6.26 13.34 4.23
C ASP A 44 -7.00 13.99 3.04
N PHE A 45 -8.28 13.68 2.91
CA PHE A 45 -9.15 14.17 1.83
C PHE A 45 -10.40 14.80 2.44
N GLU A 46 -10.67 16.06 2.07
CA GLU A 46 -11.94 16.73 2.39
C GLU A 46 -13.11 16.13 1.60
N VAL A 47 -12.83 15.60 0.41
CA VAL A 47 -13.76 14.83 -0.42
C VAL A 47 -12.94 13.75 -1.10
N ILE A 48 -13.31 12.48 -0.91
CA ILE A 48 -12.63 11.38 -1.61
C ILE A 48 -12.94 11.47 -3.10
N PRO A 49 -11.93 11.49 -3.99
CA PRO A 49 -12.17 11.55 -5.42
C PRO A 49 -12.89 10.29 -5.91
N SER A 50 -13.78 10.46 -6.89
CA SER A 50 -14.50 9.34 -7.53
C SER A 50 -13.64 8.61 -8.58
N GLU A 51 -12.54 9.21 -9.04
CA GLU A 51 -11.60 8.57 -9.97
C GLU A 51 -10.89 7.39 -9.28
N ARG A 52 -10.74 6.29 -10.02
CA ARG A 52 -10.07 5.06 -9.57
C ARG A 52 -8.95 4.69 -10.56
N PRO A 53 -7.78 4.22 -10.08
CA PRO A 53 -7.41 4.04 -8.66
C PRO A 53 -7.13 5.36 -7.95
N LEU A 54 -7.37 5.42 -6.64
CA LEU A 54 -7.03 6.58 -5.82
C LEU A 54 -5.52 6.83 -5.85
N THR A 55 -5.12 8.05 -6.15
CA THR A 55 -3.71 8.45 -6.13
C THR A 55 -3.40 9.15 -4.82
N LEU A 56 -2.36 8.67 -4.13
CA LEU A 56 -1.87 9.25 -2.89
C LEU A 56 -0.49 9.86 -3.17
N PRO A 57 -0.40 11.08 -3.72
CA PRO A 57 0.89 11.70 -4.06
C PRO A 57 1.73 11.96 -2.81
N CYS A 58 3.05 11.86 -2.95
CA CYS A 58 3.98 12.14 -1.86
C CYS A 58 4.05 13.66 -1.59
N GLN A 59 3.99 14.05 -0.31
CA GLN A 59 4.02 15.44 0.12
C GLN A 59 5.42 15.90 0.59
N VAL A 60 6.42 15.02 0.53
CA VAL A 60 7.80 15.38 0.87
C VAL A 60 8.37 16.31 -0.21
N ARG A 61 8.90 17.46 0.20
CA ARG A 61 9.47 18.47 -0.70
C ARG A 61 10.54 17.85 -1.60
N GLY A 62 10.38 18.02 -2.91
CA GLY A 62 11.31 17.52 -3.93
C GLY A 62 11.04 16.08 -4.39
N CYS A 63 10.13 15.33 -3.76
CA CYS A 63 9.73 14.01 -4.26
C CYS A 63 8.74 14.15 -5.41
N HIS A 64 8.90 13.36 -6.49
CA HIS A 64 8.04 13.39 -7.69
C HIS A 64 7.12 12.16 -7.78
N CYS A 65 6.94 11.47 -6.66
CA CYS A 65 6.06 10.31 -6.54
C CYS A 65 4.60 10.74 -6.58
N SER A 66 3.87 10.31 -7.62
CA SER A 66 2.47 10.66 -7.86
C SER A 66 1.46 9.76 -7.16
N ALA A 67 1.86 8.56 -6.74
CA ALA A 67 1.00 7.62 -6.04
C ALA A 67 1.79 6.74 -5.08
N TYR A 68 1.20 6.46 -3.91
CA TYR A 68 1.75 5.49 -2.96
C TYR A 68 1.75 4.08 -3.57
N GLN A 69 2.92 3.44 -3.54
CA GLN A 69 3.08 2.08 -4.02
C GLN A 69 3.97 1.30 -3.06
N TYR A 70 3.43 0.24 -2.48
CA TYR A 70 4.18 -0.60 -1.56
C TYR A 70 5.18 -1.49 -2.30
N VAL A 71 6.36 -1.68 -1.70
CA VAL A 71 7.35 -2.65 -2.19
C VAL A 71 7.53 -3.75 -1.15
N PRO A 72 7.32 -5.03 -1.51
CA PRO A 72 7.50 -6.13 -0.57
C PRO A 72 8.95 -6.20 -0.05
N GLN A 73 9.10 -6.75 1.15
CA GLN A 73 10.36 -6.85 1.86
C GLN A 73 10.64 -8.32 2.24
N ILE A 74 11.92 -8.69 2.28
CA ILE A 74 12.41 -9.95 2.84
C ILE A 74 13.19 -9.60 4.10
N GLY A 75 12.57 -9.84 5.26
CA GLY A 75 13.06 -9.32 6.53
C GLY A 75 13.14 -7.79 6.49
N PRO A 76 14.26 -7.15 6.87
CA PRO A 76 14.39 -5.70 6.84
C PRO A 76 14.69 -5.13 5.44
N ASN A 77 14.92 -5.97 4.43
CA ASN A 77 15.43 -5.53 3.14
C ASN A 77 14.32 -5.52 2.07
N PRO A 78 14.17 -4.45 1.27
CA PRO A 78 13.25 -4.47 0.14
C PRO A 78 13.70 -5.48 -0.92
N VAL A 79 12.73 -6.05 -1.63
CA VAL A 79 13.02 -6.96 -2.75
C VAL A 79 13.75 -6.23 -3.87
N ARG A 80 14.58 -6.97 -4.61
CA ARG A 80 15.36 -6.44 -5.72
C ARG A 80 14.61 -6.58 -7.04
N CYS A 81 14.89 -5.66 -7.95
CA CYS A 81 14.48 -5.78 -9.34
C CYS A 81 15.23 -6.95 -10.03
N ARG A 82 14.74 -7.43 -11.17
CA ARG A 82 15.41 -8.37 -12.08
C ARG A 82 16.79 -7.88 -12.51
N CYS A 83 16.99 -6.56 -12.59
CA CYS A 83 18.30 -5.95 -12.84
C CYS A 83 19.25 -5.98 -11.62
N LYS A 84 18.84 -6.61 -10.51
CA LYS A 84 19.55 -6.76 -9.22
C LYS A 84 19.68 -5.48 -8.38
N HIS A 85 19.20 -4.34 -8.87
CA HIS A 85 19.19 -3.08 -8.13
C HIS A 85 17.99 -2.97 -7.17
N LEU A 86 18.14 -2.09 -6.17
CA LEU A 86 17.11 -1.83 -5.17
C LEU A 86 16.04 -0.86 -5.71
N PRO A 87 14.85 -0.76 -5.09
CA PRO A 87 13.82 0.19 -5.50
C PRO A 87 14.32 1.65 -5.53
N GLN A 88 15.14 2.04 -4.54
CA GLN A 88 15.76 3.36 -4.47
C GLN A 88 16.68 3.71 -5.65
N ASP A 89 17.17 2.69 -6.38
CA ASP A 89 17.99 2.88 -7.58
C ASP A 89 17.13 3.12 -8.83
N HIS A 90 15.81 3.18 -8.68
CA HIS A 90 14.85 3.45 -9.74
C HIS A 90 14.17 4.81 -9.51
N SER A 91 13.54 5.34 -10.57
CA SER A 91 12.77 6.59 -10.48
C SER A 91 11.53 6.41 -9.62
N GLU A 92 11.22 7.42 -8.80
CA GLU A 92 9.95 7.47 -8.07
C GLU A 92 8.76 7.81 -8.97
N THR A 93 9.03 8.27 -10.19
CA THR A 93 8.02 8.56 -11.20
C THR A 93 7.44 7.28 -11.80
N THR A 94 6.28 7.41 -12.44
CA THR A 94 5.64 6.34 -13.22
C THR A 94 6.64 5.66 -14.15
N GLY A 95 6.58 4.33 -14.21
CA GLY A 95 7.47 3.49 -15.01
C GLY A 95 8.72 3.01 -14.27
N HIS A 96 9.09 3.64 -13.14
CA HIS A 96 10.17 3.19 -12.26
C HIS A 96 11.45 2.78 -12.99
N LEU A 97 11.92 3.63 -13.91
CA LEU A 97 13.11 3.34 -14.71
C LEU A 97 14.35 3.27 -13.83
N CYS A 98 15.24 2.32 -14.11
CA CYS A 98 16.47 2.17 -13.34
C CYS A 98 17.45 3.30 -13.66
N LYS A 99 17.99 3.95 -12.63
CA LYS A 99 18.99 5.01 -12.75
C LYS A 99 20.40 4.46 -12.96
N LYS A 100 20.62 3.16 -12.72
CA LYS A 100 21.93 2.49 -12.78
C LYS A 100 22.17 1.66 -14.03
N CYS A 101 21.14 1.26 -14.77
CA CYS A 101 21.30 0.47 -15.99
C CYS A 101 20.25 0.83 -17.05
N SER A 102 20.64 0.69 -18.32
CA SER A 102 19.80 1.07 -19.47
C SER A 102 18.90 -0.06 -19.99
N SER A 103 19.16 -1.31 -19.60
CA SER A 103 18.38 -2.48 -20.04
C SER A 103 17.14 -2.76 -19.18
N CYS A 104 16.91 -1.96 -18.12
CA CYS A 104 15.77 -2.11 -17.23
C CYS A 104 14.65 -1.17 -17.66
N SER A 105 13.53 -1.74 -18.11
CA SER A 105 12.35 -0.99 -18.55
C SER A 105 11.41 -0.58 -17.41
N GLY A 106 11.77 -0.90 -16.16
CA GLY A 106 10.96 -0.61 -14.98
C GLY A 106 11.21 -1.61 -13.86
N PHE A 107 10.84 -1.25 -12.63
CA PHE A 107 11.00 -2.14 -11.47
C PHE A 107 10.14 -3.40 -11.60
N GLN A 108 10.78 -4.56 -11.67
CA GLN A 108 10.11 -5.86 -11.71
C GLN A 108 10.85 -6.83 -10.80
N SER A 109 10.21 -7.33 -9.75
CA SER A 109 10.84 -8.25 -8.80
C SER A 109 10.46 -9.71 -9.11
N PRO A 110 11.41 -10.66 -9.10
CA PRO A 110 11.11 -12.09 -9.16
C PRO A 110 10.61 -12.67 -7.83
N TYR A 111 10.40 -11.82 -6.81
CA TYR A 111 9.89 -12.24 -5.50
C TYR A 111 8.53 -12.92 -5.61
N ILE A 112 8.40 -14.04 -4.90
CA ILE A 112 7.14 -14.75 -4.67
C ILE A 112 6.67 -14.41 -3.26
N CYS A 113 5.44 -13.91 -3.16
CA CYS A 113 4.81 -13.61 -1.88
C CYS A 113 4.52 -14.89 -1.09
N GLY A 114 4.33 -14.78 0.23
CA GLY A 114 3.94 -15.91 1.09
C GLY A 114 2.66 -16.61 0.61
N CYS A 115 1.76 -15.90 -0.07
CA CYS A 115 0.56 -16.47 -0.69
C CYS A 115 0.83 -17.34 -1.94
N GLY A 116 2.10 -17.50 -2.36
CA GLY A 116 2.50 -18.29 -3.52
C GLY A 116 2.40 -17.57 -4.86
N GLN A 117 1.86 -16.35 -4.91
CA GLN A 117 1.75 -15.54 -6.14
C GLN A 117 2.97 -14.62 -6.33
N PRO A 118 3.38 -14.33 -7.57
CA PRO A 118 4.48 -13.40 -7.84
C PRO A 118 4.12 -11.97 -7.42
N SER A 119 5.13 -11.17 -7.07
CA SER A 119 4.95 -9.75 -6.72
C SER A 119 4.24 -8.94 -7.81
N SER A 120 4.39 -9.33 -9.09
CA SER A 120 3.71 -8.71 -10.22
C SER A 120 2.20 -8.94 -10.27
N ALA A 121 1.69 -9.96 -9.56
CA ALA A 121 0.26 -10.20 -9.42
C ALA A 121 -0.37 -9.36 -8.29
N HIS A 122 0.45 -8.70 -7.47
CA HIS A 122 -0.02 -7.88 -6.36
C HIS A 122 -0.11 -6.42 -6.78
N GLN A 123 -1.07 -5.72 -6.17
CA GLN A 123 -1.27 -4.30 -6.33
C GLN A 123 -1.47 -3.65 -4.96
N THR A 124 -1.12 -2.38 -4.84
CA THR A 124 -1.53 -1.57 -3.70
C THR A 124 -2.96 -1.12 -3.93
N LEU A 125 -3.89 -1.69 -3.18
CA LEU A 125 -5.31 -1.36 -3.20
C LEU A 125 -5.55 -0.25 -2.20
N ILE A 126 -6.30 0.76 -2.62
CA ILE A 126 -6.69 1.91 -1.81
C ILE A 126 -8.21 2.01 -1.96
N GLU A 127 -8.92 1.72 -0.89
CA GLU A 127 -10.37 1.58 -0.87
C GLU A 127 -10.96 2.55 0.15
N THR A 128 -12.16 3.06 -0.14
CA THR A 128 -12.99 3.68 0.88
C THR A 128 -13.64 2.61 1.74
N LYS A 129 -14.22 3.04 2.87
CA LYS A 129 -15.05 2.17 3.68
C LYS A 129 -16.13 1.46 2.87
N LEU A 130 -16.90 2.19 2.08
CA LEU A 130 -18.00 1.63 1.28
C LEU A 130 -17.51 0.57 0.28
N GLU A 131 -16.37 0.80 -0.37
CA GLU A 131 -15.78 -0.18 -1.28
C GLU A 131 -15.36 -1.45 -0.55
N ARG A 132 -14.75 -1.29 0.63
CA ARG A 132 -14.30 -2.39 1.46
C ARG A 132 -15.47 -3.21 2.04
N GLU A 133 -16.57 -2.57 2.43
CA GLU A 133 -17.83 -3.24 2.82
C GLU A 133 -18.40 -4.04 1.67
N ALA A 134 -18.45 -3.44 0.47
CA ALA A 134 -18.95 -4.09 -0.73
C ALA A 134 -18.12 -5.33 -1.10
N HIS A 135 -16.82 -5.31 -0.80
CA HIS A 135 -15.92 -6.45 -0.97
C HIS A 135 -15.98 -7.48 0.18
N GLY A 136 -16.81 -7.24 1.20
CA GLY A 136 -16.95 -8.14 2.36
C GLY A 136 -15.72 -8.19 3.25
N GLN A 137 -14.84 -7.19 3.16
CA GLN A 137 -13.62 -7.12 3.95
C GLN A 137 -13.85 -6.42 5.29
N PRO A 138 -13.07 -6.76 6.34
CA PRO A 138 -13.26 -6.18 7.65
C PRO A 138 -12.94 -4.69 7.64
N ILE A 139 -13.88 -3.92 8.17
CA ILE A 139 -13.71 -2.54 8.59
C ILE A 139 -13.64 -2.57 10.09
N GLY A 140 -12.47 -2.26 10.62
CA GLY A 140 -12.28 -2.26 12.06
C GLY A 140 -12.96 -1.07 12.72
N LYS A 141 -12.43 -0.67 13.87
CA LYS A 141 -12.94 0.50 14.58
C LYS A 141 -12.37 1.76 13.96
N ASP A 142 -13.19 2.80 13.94
CA ASP A 142 -12.80 4.17 13.63
C ASP A 142 -11.55 4.57 14.41
N VAL A 143 -10.61 5.21 13.71
CA VAL A 143 -9.36 5.70 14.27
C VAL A 143 -9.18 7.18 13.97
N PRO A 144 -8.73 7.99 14.95
CA PRO A 144 -8.63 9.45 14.80
C PRO A 144 -7.50 9.92 13.86
N TYR A 145 -6.85 9.00 13.14
CA TYR A 145 -5.70 9.30 12.30
C TYR A 145 -5.86 8.72 10.90
N ALA A 146 -6.11 9.58 9.92
CA ALA A 146 -6.40 9.19 8.52
C ALA A 146 -5.32 8.30 7.87
N ALA A 147 -4.05 8.42 8.30
CA ALA A 147 -2.96 7.60 7.75
C ALA A 147 -2.81 6.23 8.43
N MET A 148 -3.81 5.76 9.18
CA MET A 148 -3.80 4.41 9.74
C MET A 148 -3.97 3.31 8.69
N GLY A 149 -4.53 3.63 7.51
CA GLY A 149 -4.57 2.71 6.37
C GLY A 149 -5.33 1.41 6.63
N GLY A 150 -6.30 1.41 7.56
CA GLY A 150 -7.05 0.23 7.97
C GLY A 150 -6.38 -0.62 9.06
N LEU A 151 -5.30 -0.15 9.69
CA LEU A 151 -4.73 -0.80 10.87
C LEU A 151 -5.58 -0.54 12.11
N THR A 152 -6.42 -1.51 12.48
CA THR A 152 -7.37 -1.36 13.60
C THR A 152 -7.07 -2.25 14.81
N GLY A 153 -5.97 -3.02 14.78
CA GLY A 153 -5.52 -3.87 15.88
C GLY A 153 -4.15 -4.50 15.64
N PHE A 154 -3.61 -5.20 16.65
CA PHE A 154 -2.30 -5.87 16.55
C PHE A 154 -2.25 -6.93 15.45
N SER A 155 -3.36 -7.66 15.24
CA SER A 155 -3.48 -8.66 14.17
C SER A 155 -3.31 -8.06 12.77
N SER A 156 -3.65 -6.78 12.59
CA SER A 156 -3.48 -6.06 11.33
C SER A 156 -2.01 -5.81 10.96
N LEU A 157 -1.08 -5.93 11.91
CA LEU A 157 0.35 -5.77 11.66
C LEU A 157 0.99 -7.01 11.03
N LEU A 158 0.34 -8.17 11.19
CA LEU A 158 0.79 -9.40 10.57
C LEU A 158 0.55 -9.32 9.07
N ASP A 159 1.42 -9.97 8.30
CA ASP A 159 1.13 -10.22 6.90
C ASP A 159 -0.11 -11.11 6.84
N GLY A 160 -1.14 -10.69 6.10
CA GLY A 160 -2.47 -11.31 6.07
C GLY A 160 -2.48 -12.77 5.64
N TYR A 161 -1.43 -13.27 4.97
CA TYR A 161 -1.27 -14.71 4.75
C TYR A 161 -1.10 -15.50 6.07
N LEU A 162 -0.49 -14.89 7.10
CA LEU A 162 -0.39 -15.47 8.45
C LEU A 162 -1.70 -15.32 9.25
N ALA A 163 -2.62 -14.45 8.85
CA ALA A 163 -3.87 -14.22 9.57
C ALA A 163 -4.92 -15.33 9.35
N CYS A 164 -4.81 -16.12 8.28
CA CYS A 164 -5.60 -17.35 8.10
C CYS A 164 -5.20 -18.47 9.07
N GLU A 165 -4.03 -18.38 9.70
CA GLU A 165 -3.43 -19.45 10.52
C GLU A 165 -3.79 -19.36 12.01
N THR A 166 -4.86 -18.65 12.41
CA THR A 166 -5.23 -18.52 13.84
C THR A 166 -6.67 -18.94 14.17
N SER A 167 -7.21 -19.89 13.42
CA SER A 167 -8.41 -20.62 13.85
C SER A 167 -7.98 -21.85 14.66
N GLY A 168 -7.81 -21.66 15.97
CA GLY A 168 -7.56 -22.73 16.95
C GLY A 168 -8.48 -22.58 18.14
#